data_AF-A0AAX6ETX9-F1
#
_entry.id   AF-A0AAX6ETX9-F1
#
_cell.length_a   1.000
_cell.length_b   1.000
_cell.length_c   1.000
_cell.angle_alpha   90.00
_cell.angle_beta   90.00
_cell.angle_gamma   90.00
#
_symmetry.space_group_name_H-M   'P 1'
#
loop_
_entity.id
_entity.type
_entity.pdbx_description
1 polymer ?
#
loop_
_entity_poly.entity_id
_entity_poly.type
_entity_poly.pdbx_seq_one_letter_code
_entity_poly.pdbx_strand_id
1 'polypeptide(L)'
;MEVVHEQSGHVLKVPFRRVHLSGGEQYFDTYDTSGPQDVKPRVGLPKIRKDWIDRKEKLGGPRYTQMFYAKKGIITEEMLFSAAREKLEPEFVRSEVARGRAIIPSNKRHLELEPMLVGRNFLVKVNANIGNSAVVSSIEEGCISFNGQQCGVLTQLWIFQLVSISMKLVNG
;
A
#
# COMPACT_ATOMS: atom_id res chain seq x y z
N MET A 1 -1.02 10.50 9.98
CA MET A 1 -0.78 11.87 9.51
C MET A 1 -1.72 12.12 8.35
N GLU A 2 -2.06 13.39 8.08
CA GLU A 2 -2.90 13.74 6.92
C GLU A 2 -2.06 14.52 5.92
N VAL A 3 -2.16 14.16 4.64
CA VAL A 3 -1.50 14.86 3.55
C VAL A 3 -2.53 15.15 2.45
N VAL A 4 -2.45 16.33 1.83
CA VAL A 4 -3.40 16.72 0.78
C VAL A 4 -2.75 16.53 -0.58
N HIS A 5 -3.42 15.81 -1.47
CA HIS A 5 -2.97 15.68 -2.84
C HIS A 5 -3.36 16.93 -3.64
N GLU A 6 -2.38 17.79 -3.91
CA GLU A 6 -2.58 19.13 -4.51
C GLU A 6 -3.45 19.10 -5.77
N GLN A 7 -3.23 18.14 -6.67
CA GLN A 7 -3.91 18.10 -7.97
C GLN A 7 -5.36 17.62 -7.88
N SER A 8 -5.74 16.87 -6.85
CA SER A 8 -7.10 16.33 -6.70
C SER A 8 -7.87 16.88 -5.50
N GLY A 9 -7.19 17.57 -4.58
CA GLY A 9 -7.75 18.01 -3.29
C GLY A 9 -8.03 16.86 -2.31
N HIS A 10 -7.65 15.62 -2.64
CA HIS A 10 -7.91 14.47 -1.76
C HIS A 10 -7.08 14.54 -0.49
N VAL A 11 -7.74 14.41 0.67
CA VAL A 11 -7.08 14.26 1.97
C VAL A 11 -6.75 12.79 2.19
N LEU A 12 -5.46 12.46 2.28
CA LEU A 12 -4.95 11.11 2.46
C LEU A 12 -4.57 10.89 3.92
N LYS A 13 -5.19 9.90 4.56
CA LYS A 13 -4.88 9.50 5.94
C LYS A 13 -3.81 8.41 5.94
N VAL A 14 -2.58 8.79 6.24
CA VAL A 14 -1.42 7.87 6.23
C VAL A 14 -1.20 7.33 7.65
N PRO A 15 -1.28 6.01 7.86
CA PRO A 15 -1.19 5.40 9.19
C PRO A 15 0.25 5.36 9.69
N PHE A 16 0.38 5.48 11.02
CA PHE A 16 1.62 5.31 11.79
C PHE A 16 1.21 4.89 13.20
N ARG A 17 2.13 4.27 13.94
CA ARG A 17 1.90 3.89 15.33
C ARG A 17 2.72 4.78 16.25
N ARG A 18 2.06 5.38 17.24
CA ARG A 18 2.72 6.19 18.26
C ARG A 18 3.00 5.34 19.49
N VAL A 19 4.27 5.24 19.87
CA VAL A 19 4.71 4.56 21.10
C VAL A 19 5.04 5.63 22.13
N HIS A 20 4.37 5.62 23.27
CA HIS A 20 4.65 6.53 24.38
C HIS A 20 5.74 5.95 25.27
N LEU A 21 6.75 6.77 25.58
CA LEU A 21 7.90 6.36 26.39
C LEU A 21 7.80 6.94 27.80
N SER A 22 8.31 6.21 28.79
CA SER A 22 8.50 6.72 30.14
C SER A 22 9.86 7.41 30.26
N GLY A 23 9.88 8.74 30.28
CA GLY A 23 11.06 9.58 30.54
C GLY A 23 11.55 10.40 29.34
N GLY A 24 11.70 11.72 29.54
CA GLY A 24 12.39 12.67 28.64
C GLY A 24 11.73 12.91 27.28
N GLU A 25 11.74 11.90 26.41
CA GLU A 25 11.01 11.91 25.15
C GLU A 25 9.56 11.46 25.37
N GLN A 26 8.60 12.23 24.85
CA GLN A 26 7.18 11.97 25.10
C GLN A 26 6.59 10.86 24.21
N TYR A 27 7.16 10.61 23.02
CA TYR A 27 6.71 9.56 22.09
C TYR A 27 7.68 9.30 20.94
N PHE A 28 7.55 8.14 20.29
CA PHE A 28 8.22 7.77 19.04
C PHE A 28 7.22 7.18 18.03
N ASP A 29 7.28 7.64 16.77
CA ASP A 29 6.36 7.22 15.71
C ASP A 29 6.98 6.15 14.80
N THR A 30 6.34 4.98 14.72
CA THR A 30 6.77 3.83 13.91
C THR A 30 5.89 3.59 12.69
N TYR A 31 6.47 2.90 11.71
CA TYR A 31 5.74 2.42 10.53
C TYR A 31 4.73 1.36 10.96
N ASP A 32 3.44 1.54 10.61
CA ASP A 32 2.37 0.61 10.98
C ASP A 32 1.77 -0.01 9.73
N THR A 33 1.72 -1.34 9.67
CA THR A 33 1.09 -2.15 8.61
C THR A 33 -0.07 -2.99 9.13
N SER A 34 -0.62 -2.68 10.31
CA SER A 34 -1.76 -3.42 10.87
C SER A 34 -3.05 -3.15 10.10
N GLY A 35 -3.23 -1.93 9.58
CA GLY A 35 -4.45 -1.52 8.89
C GLY A 35 -5.63 -1.32 9.85
N PRO A 36 -6.86 -1.12 9.32
CA PRO A 36 -8.05 -0.88 10.14
C PRO A 36 -8.34 -2.04 11.11
N GLN A 37 -8.51 -1.71 12.39
CA GLN A 37 -8.87 -2.66 13.45
C GLN A 37 -10.40 -2.75 13.62
N ASP A 38 -10.85 -3.82 14.26
CA ASP A 38 -12.26 -4.04 14.65
C ASP A 38 -13.27 -4.07 13.48
N VAL A 39 -12.79 -4.36 12.26
CA VAL A 39 -13.64 -4.52 11.08
C VAL A 39 -14.16 -5.95 10.97
N LYS A 40 -15.48 -6.10 10.88
CA LYS A 40 -16.12 -7.41 10.66
C LYS A 40 -15.72 -7.97 9.29
N PRO A 41 -15.16 -9.20 9.18
CA PRO A 41 -14.71 -9.76 7.90
C PRO A 41 -15.79 -9.80 6.82
N ARG A 42 -17.05 -10.03 7.21
CA ARG A 42 -18.20 -10.07 6.29
C ARG A 42 -18.56 -8.72 5.66
N VAL A 43 -18.17 -7.61 6.30
CA VAL A 43 -18.41 -6.24 5.79
C VAL A 43 -17.31 -5.82 4.82
N GLY A 44 -16.07 -6.30 5.05
CA GLY A 44 -14.89 -5.90 4.28
C GLY A 44 -14.30 -4.57 4.77
N LEU A 45 -13.07 -4.30 4.32
CA LEU A 45 -12.34 -3.09 4.69
C LEU A 45 -12.88 -1.86 3.93
N PRO A 46 -12.71 -0.64 4.50
CA PRO A 46 -13.04 0.59 3.81
C PRO A 46 -12.28 0.75 2.49
N LYS A 47 -12.98 1.12 1.41
CA LYS A 47 -12.43 1.31 0.06
C LYS A 47 -11.76 2.68 -0.10
N ILE A 48 -10.69 2.93 0.65
CA ILE A 48 -10.04 4.25 0.75
C ILE A 48 -9.54 4.83 -0.59
N ARG A 49 -9.26 3.97 -1.59
CA ARG A 49 -8.76 4.39 -2.91
C ARG A 49 -9.87 4.62 -3.94
N LYS A 50 -11.14 4.39 -3.60
CA LYS A 50 -12.26 4.40 -4.56
C LYS A 50 -12.27 5.69 -5.39
N ASP A 51 -12.27 6.84 -4.74
CA ASP A 51 -12.38 8.14 -5.41
C ASP A 51 -11.15 8.45 -6.27
N TRP A 52 -9.97 7.93 -5.87
CA TRP A 52 -8.72 8.14 -6.60
C TRP A 52 -8.76 7.40 -7.94
N ILE A 53 -9.29 6.17 -7.93
CA ILE A 53 -9.44 5.35 -9.13
C ILE A 53 -10.57 5.88 -10.01
N ASP A 54 -11.73 6.20 -9.44
CA ASP A 54 -12.88 6.73 -10.18
C ASP A 54 -12.50 8.02 -10.95
N ARG A 55 -11.70 8.91 -10.35
CA ARG A 55 -11.19 10.11 -11.04
C ARG A 55 -10.28 9.74 -12.22
N LYS A 56 -9.32 8.83 -12.03
CA LYS A 56 -8.40 8.42 -13.09
C LYS A 56 -9.13 7.74 -14.25
N GLU A 57 -10.17 6.97 -13.97
CA GLU A 57 -11.03 6.36 -14.99
C GLU A 57 -11.83 7.40 -15.77
N LYS A 58 -12.40 8.41 -15.08
CA LYS A 58 -13.08 9.54 -15.74
C LYS A 58 -12.16 10.33 -16.67
N LEU A 59 -10.87 10.46 -16.34
CA LEU A 59 -9.87 11.11 -17.18
C LEU A 59 -9.49 10.30 -18.44
N GLY A 60 -9.83 9.00 -18.51
CA GLY A 60 -9.74 8.21 -19.74
C GLY A 60 -8.31 7.92 -20.23
N GLY A 61 -7.37 7.63 -19.33
CA GLY A 61 -5.97 7.36 -19.69
C GLY A 61 -5.75 6.01 -20.42
N PRO A 62 -4.73 5.90 -21.30
CA PRO A 62 -4.44 4.66 -22.03
C PRO A 62 -3.85 3.55 -21.16
N ARG A 63 -3.29 3.89 -20.00
CA ARG A 63 -2.66 2.96 -19.05
C ARG A 63 -2.89 3.45 -17.62
N TYR A 64 -2.98 2.51 -16.68
CA TYR A 64 -3.30 2.78 -15.26
C TYR A 64 -2.14 2.46 -14.30
N THR A 65 -0.94 2.21 -14.81
CA THR A 65 0.21 1.83 -13.97
C THR A 65 0.87 3.05 -13.34
N GLN A 66 1.44 2.87 -12.15
CA GLN A 66 2.16 3.95 -11.46
C GLN A 66 3.39 4.43 -12.25
N MET A 67 4.09 3.52 -12.93
CA MET A 67 5.19 3.87 -13.83
C MET A 67 4.74 4.75 -15.01
N PHE A 68 3.54 4.54 -15.56
CA PHE A 68 3.02 5.40 -16.63
C PHE A 68 2.82 6.84 -16.15
N TYR A 69 2.15 7.03 -15.01
CA TYR A 69 1.96 8.35 -14.41
C TYR A 69 3.31 9.00 -14.05
N ALA A 70 4.22 8.23 -13.46
CA ALA A 70 5.55 8.70 -13.08
C ALA A 70 6.32 9.25 -14.29
N LYS A 71 6.35 8.52 -15.41
CA LYS A 71 7.02 8.93 -16.65
C LYS A 71 6.38 10.16 -17.31
N LYS A 72 5.12 10.45 -17.00
CA LYS A 72 4.41 11.68 -17.42
C LYS A 72 4.63 12.86 -16.49
N GLY A 73 5.45 12.71 -15.44
CA GLY A 73 5.65 13.77 -14.44
C GLY A 73 4.48 13.94 -13.47
N ILE A 74 3.55 12.97 -13.42
CA ILE A 74 2.37 13.03 -12.57
C ILE A 74 2.68 12.31 -11.26
N ILE A 75 2.53 13.04 -10.15
CA ILE A 75 2.51 12.48 -8.80
C ILE A 75 1.08 12.02 -8.54
N THR A 76 0.90 10.75 -8.18
CA THR A 76 -0.42 10.18 -7.87
C THR A 76 -0.67 10.19 -6.37
N GLU A 77 -1.91 9.97 -5.95
CA GLU A 77 -2.23 9.73 -4.53
C GLU A 77 -1.41 8.59 -3.94
N GLU A 78 -1.18 7.51 -4.69
CA GLU A 78 -0.40 6.38 -4.17
C GLU A 78 1.07 6.75 -3.97
N MET A 79 1.65 7.60 -4.84
CA MET A 79 3.01 8.12 -4.66
C MET A 79 3.09 9.05 -3.45
N LEU A 80 2.15 10.00 -3.32
CA LEU A 80 2.10 10.91 -2.18
C LEU A 80 1.90 10.16 -0.86
N PHE A 81 0.96 9.20 -0.83
CA PHE A 81 0.70 8.35 0.33
C PHE A 81 1.96 7.60 0.76
N SER A 82 2.65 6.97 -0.20
CA SER A 82 3.85 6.19 0.08
C SER A 82 5.03 7.08 0.50
N ALA A 83 5.17 8.25 -0.12
CA ALA A 83 6.20 9.24 0.22
C ALA A 83 6.04 9.73 1.67
N ALA A 84 4.82 10.11 2.05
CA ALA A 84 4.49 10.49 3.43
C ALA A 84 4.78 9.37 4.43
N ARG A 85 4.49 8.11 4.07
CA ARG A 85 4.75 6.93 4.91
C ARG A 85 6.24 6.66 5.10
N GLU A 86 7.06 6.93 4.08
CA GLU A 86 8.53 6.82 4.12
C GLU A 86 9.21 8.09 4.67
N LYS A 87 8.46 9.17 4.93
CA LYS A 87 9.00 10.51 5.25
C LYS A 87 9.97 11.03 4.18
N LEU A 88 9.62 10.84 2.91
CA LEU A 88 10.39 11.25 1.75
C LEU A 88 9.60 12.22 0.87
N GLU A 89 10.31 12.92 -0.01
CA GLU A 89 9.70 13.82 -0.99
C GLU A 89 8.89 13.04 -2.05
N PRO A 90 7.65 13.47 -2.38
CA PRO A 90 6.83 12.83 -3.41
C PRO A 90 7.50 12.81 -4.79
N GLU A 91 8.25 13.85 -5.12
CA GLU A 91 8.98 13.94 -6.38
C GLU A 91 10.15 12.94 -6.45
N PHE A 92 10.81 12.67 -5.32
CA PHE A 92 11.82 11.63 -5.24
C PHE A 92 11.21 10.25 -5.54
N VAL A 93 10.07 9.93 -4.91
CA VAL A 93 9.32 8.69 -5.15
C VAL A 93 8.92 8.57 -6.62
N ARG A 94 8.33 9.62 -7.19
CA ARG A 94 7.97 9.66 -8.63
C ARG A 94 9.18 9.37 -9.50
N SER A 95 10.33 9.98 -9.22
CA SER A 95 11.55 9.80 -10.01
C SER A 95 12.07 8.36 -9.96
N GLU A 96 12.01 7.69 -8.80
CA GLU A 96 12.45 6.30 -8.66
C GLU A 96 11.50 5.32 -9.37
N VAL A 97 10.19 5.59 -9.30
CA VAL A 97 9.17 4.81 -10.02
C VAL A 97 9.30 5.00 -11.54
N ALA A 98 9.56 6.22 -12.01
CA ALA A 98 9.74 6.50 -13.43
C ALA A 98 10.96 5.78 -14.03
N ARG A 99 12.03 5.66 -13.24
CA ARG A 99 13.28 4.95 -13.60
C ARG A 99 13.19 3.43 -13.42
N GLY A 100 12.09 2.92 -12.86
CA GLY A 100 11.93 1.48 -12.59
C GLY A 100 12.80 0.96 -11.45
N ARG A 101 13.34 1.84 -10.59
CA ARG A 101 14.11 1.47 -9.38
C ARG A 101 13.21 1.25 -8.16
N ALA A 102 11.96 1.68 -8.26
CA ALA A 102 10.93 1.46 -7.27
C ALA A 102 9.61 1.08 -7.92
N ILE A 103 8.79 0.35 -7.19
CA ILE A 103 7.43 0.00 -7.60
C ILE A 103 6.44 0.31 -6.47
N ILE A 104 5.22 0.67 -6.86
CA ILE A 104 4.07 0.79 -5.95
C ILE A 104 3.05 -0.26 -6.41
N PRO A 105 3.07 -1.46 -5.81
CA PRO A 105 2.16 -2.53 -6.16
C PRO A 105 0.74 -2.10 -5.77
N SER A 106 -0.09 -1.70 -6.74
CA SER A 106 -1.34 -1.00 -6.46
C SER A 106 -2.44 -1.24 -7.50
N ASN A 107 -2.80 -2.52 -7.69
CA ASN A 107 -3.89 -2.90 -8.60
C ASN A 107 -5.14 -2.02 -8.37
N LYS A 108 -5.69 -1.44 -9.44
CA LYS A 108 -6.84 -0.52 -9.36
C LYS A 108 -8.11 -1.16 -8.81
N ARG A 109 -8.22 -2.50 -8.83
CA ARG A 109 -9.35 -3.24 -8.26
C ARG A 109 -9.26 -3.42 -6.75
N HIS A 110 -8.06 -3.24 -6.17
CA HIS A 110 -7.85 -3.38 -4.73
C HIS A 110 -8.00 -2.01 -4.06
N LEU A 111 -9.25 -1.64 -3.77
CA LEU A 111 -9.61 -0.29 -3.34
C LEU A 111 -9.35 -0.06 -1.84
N GLU A 112 -9.24 -1.14 -1.08
CA GLU A 112 -8.99 -1.19 0.35
C GLU A 112 -7.49 -1.04 0.69
N LEU A 113 -6.61 -1.13 -0.32
CA LEU A 113 -5.17 -1.08 -0.16
C LEU A 113 -4.69 0.25 0.43
N GLU A 114 -3.86 0.17 1.46
CA GLU A 114 -2.95 1.25 1.86
C GLU A 114 -1.66 1.16 1.04
N PRO A 115 -1.36 2.14 0.16
CA PRO A 115 -0.17 2.07 -0.69
C PRO A 115 1.15 1.99 0.10
N MET A 116 2.12 1.30 -0.51
CA MET A 116 3.52 1.33 -0.11
C MET A 116 4.46 1.21 -1.31
N LEU A 117 5.69 1.58 -1.05
CA LEU A 117 6.78 1.60 -2.00
C LEU A 117 7.76 0.46 -1.71
N VAL A 118 8.31 -0.10 -2.78
CA VAL A 118 9.32 -1.15 -2.73
C VAL A 118 10.44 -0.72 -3.65
N GLY A 119 11.67 -0.63 -3.13
CA GLY A 119 12.85 -0.27 -3.90
C GLY A 119 14.07 -0.14 -3.01
N ARG A 120 15.24 0.01 -3.63
CA ARG A 120 16.53 0.01 -2.92
C ARG A 120 16.73 1.20 -1.97
N ASN A 121 16.12 2.35 -2.28
CA ASN A 121 16.30 3.60 -1.56
C ASN A 121 15.22 3.87 -0.49
N PHE A 122 14.47 2.83 -0.09
CA PHE A 122 13.34 2.91 0.83
C PHE A 122 13.53 1.92 1.98
N LEU A 123 12.69 2.01 3.01
CA LEU A 123 12.69 1.04 4.09
C LEU A 123 12.51 -0.39 3.52
N VAL A 124 13.36 -1.32 3.97
CA VAL A 124 13.27 -2.73 3.56
C VAL A 124 11.90 -3.28 3.95
N LYS A 125 11.23 -3.90 2.97
CA LYS A 125 9.90 -4.51 3.15
C LYS A 125 10.04 -6.02 3.28
N VAL A 126 9.28 -6.61 4.21
CA VAL A 126 9.23 -8.05 4.44
C VAL A 126 7.89 -8.60 3.96
N ASN A 127 7.92 -9.74 3.28
CA ASN A 127 6.73 -10.45 2.80
C ASN A 127 6.53 -11.75 3.61
N ALA A 128 5.29 -12.07 3.99
CA ALA A 128 4.97 -13.28 4.75
C ALA A 128 3.99 -14.17 3.99
N ASN A 129 4.39 -15.33 3.49
CA ASN A 129 3.46 -16.18 2.73
C ASN A 129 2.44 -16.87 3.64
N ILE A 130 1.16 -16.82 3.28
CA ILE A 130 0.07 -17.55 3.95
C ILE A 130 -0.56 -18.48 2.90
N GLY A 131 -0.63 -19.78 3.21
CA GLY A 131 -1.22 -20.79 2.36
C GLY A 131 -2.05 -21.77 3.18
N ASN A 132 -3.21 -22.15 2.65
CA ASN A 132 -4.02 -23.23 3.22
C ASN A 132 -3.35 -24.56 2.87
N SER A 133 -2.86 -25.32 3.86
CA SER A 133 -2.51 -26.72 3.63
C SER A 133 -3.82 -27.52 3.55
N ALA A 134 -3.89 -28.51 2.66
CA ALA A 134 -5.10 -29.29 2.37
C ALA A 134 -5.64 -30.14 3.55
N VAL A 135 -5.16 -29.92 4.77
CA VAL A 135 -5.37 -30.80 5.92
C VAL A 135 -6.17 -30.15 7.05
N VAL A 136 -6.38 -28.82 7.07
CA VAL A 136 -7.27 -28.16 8.06
C VAL A 136 -7.98 -26.99 7.40
N SER A 137 -9.28 -27.09 7.16
CA SER A 137 -10.05 -26.02 6.53
C SER A 137 -11.39 -25.78 7.23
N SER A 138 -11.44 -24.75 8.06
CA SER A 138 -12.67 -23.97 8.22
C SER A 138 -12.37 -22.51 7.87
N ILE A 139 -13.25 -21.88 7.08
CA ILE A 139 -13.13 -20.47 6.66
C ILE A 139 -13.02 -19.53 7.87
N GLU A 140 -13.54 -19.98 9.02
CA GLU A 140 -13.41 -19.31 10.32
C GLU A 140 -12.00 -19.36 10.90
N GLU A 141 -11.28 -20.47 10.80
CA GLU A 141 -9.89 -20.60 11.32
C GLU A 141 -8.90 -19.75 10.53
N GLY A 142 -9.16 -19.61 9.22
CA GLY A 142 -8.55 -18.57 8.39
C GLY A 142 -8.80 -17.19 9.01
N CYS A 143 -10.06 -16.77 9.13
CA CYS A 143 -10.40 -15.45 9.67
C CYS A 143 -9.95 -15.19 11.13
N ILE A 144 -9.90 -16.20 12.00
CA ILE A 144 -9.47 -16.07 13.41
C ILE A 144 -7.95 -15.88 13.48
N SER A 145 -7.19 -16.51 12.58
CA SER A 145 -5.77 -16.20 12.37
C SER A 145 -5.57 -14.77 11.82
N PHE A 146 -6.62 -14.15 11.28
CA PHE A 146 -6.63 -12.77 10.75
C PHE A 146 -7.04 -11.75 11.83
N ASN A 147 -6.71 -11.98 13.10
CA ASN A 147 -6.71 -10.89 14.08
C ASN A 147 -5.88 -9.73 13.51
N GLY A 148 -6.41 -8.50 13.62
CA GLY A 148 -6.12 -7.34 12.75
C GLY A 148 -4.66 -6.90 12.58
N GLN A 149 -3.68 -7.58 13.17
CA GLN A 149 -2.26 -7.41 12.88
C GLN A 149 -1.82 -8.05 11.54
N GLN A 150 -2.44 -9.16 11.11
CA GLN A 150 -2.04 -9.87 9.87
C GLN A 150 -2.83 -9.43 8.63
N CYS A 151 -3.98 -8.76 8.78
CA CYS A 151 -4.81 -8.33 7.65
C CYS A 151 -4.10 -7.26 6.79
N GLY A 152 -3.32 -6.37 7.41
CA GLY A 152 -2.52 -5.41 6.66
C GLY A 152 -1.31 -6.05 5.94
N VAL A 153 -0.82 -7.21 6.38
CA VAL A 153 0.14 -8.04 5.62
C VAL A 153 -0.56 -8.74 4.44
N LEU A 154 -1.82 -9.17 4.60
CA LEU A 154 -2.63 -9.84 3.58
C LEU A 154 -3.09 -8.94 2.43
N THR A 155 -3.39 -7.66 2.69
CA THR A 155 -3.65 -6.70 1.61
C THR A 155 -2.39 -6.44 0.76
N GLN A 156 -1.20 -6.68 1.30
CA GLN A 156 0.08 -6.56 0.58
C GLN A 156 0.44 -7.84 -0.19
N LEU A 157 0.08 -9.00 0.36
CA LEU A 157 0.42 -10.32 -0.16
C LEU A 157 -0.16 -10.63 -1.53
N TRP A 158 -1.40 -10.21 -1.80
CA TRP A 158 -2.01 -10.40 -3.12
C TRP A 158 -1.24 -9.73 -4.25
N ILE A 159 -0.49 -8.67 -3.96
CA ILE A 159 0.25 -7.94 -4.99
C ILE A 159 1.67 -8.47 -5.14
N PHE A 160 2.33 -8.92 -4.06
CA PHE A 160 3.67 -9.50 -4.16
C PHE A 160 3.71 -10.87 -4.83
N GLN A 161 2.71 -11.73 -4.61
CA GLN A 161 2.65 -13.01 -5.31
C GLN A 161 2.50 -12.83 -6.84
N LEU A 162 1.79 -11.77 -7.26
CA LEU A 162 1.68 -11.35 -8.66
C LEU A 162 2.94 -10.69 -9.24
N VAL A 163 3.66 -9.88 -8.45
CA VAL A 163 4.94 -9.25 -8.89
C VAL A 163 6.03 -10.32 -9.07
N SER A 164 6.07 -11.35 -8.22
CA SER A 164 7.01 -12.47 -8.36
C SER A 164 6.72 -13.31 -9.62
N ILE A 165 5.44 -13.44 -10.01
CA ILE A 165 5.04 -14.09 -11.27
C ILE A 165 5.43 -13.23 -12.48
N SER A 166 5.29 -11.91 -12.40
CA SER A 166 5.57 -11.01 -13.52
C SER A 166 7.08 -10.78 -13.75
N MET A 167 7.91 -10.74 -12.69
CA MET A 167 9.37 -10.63 -12.84
C MET A 167 10.05 -11.92 -13.30
N LYS A 168 9.42 -13.10 -13.12
CA LYS A 168 9.89 -14.36 -13.71
C LYS A 168 9.57 -14.49 -15.21
N LEU A 169 8.67 -13.69 -15.76
CA LEU A 169 8.28 -13.73 -17.17
C LEU A 169 9.00 -12.69 -18.07
N VAL A 170 9.83 -11.82 -17.49
CA VAL A 170 10.57 -10.78 -18.25
C VAL A 170 12.07 -11.12 -18.38
N ASN A 171 12.50 -12.25 -17.81
CA ASN A 171 13.85 -12.81 -18.01
C ASN A 171 13.75 -14.24 -18.54
N GLY A 172 13.26 -14.37 -19.77
CA GLY A 172 13.28 -15.58 -20.58
C GLY A 172 13.55 -15.21 -22.03
#